data_AF-F3PQ52-F1
#
_entry.id   AF-F3PQ52-F1
#
_cell.length_a   1.000
_cell.length_b   1.000
_cell.length_c   1.000
_cell.angle_alpha   90.00
_cell.angle_beta   90.00
_cell.angle_gamma   90.00
#
_symmetry.space_group_name_H-M   'P 1'
#
loop_
_entity.id
_entity.type
_entity.pdbx_description
1 polymer ?
#
loop_
_entity_poly.entity_id
_entity_poly.type
_entity_poly.pdbx_seq_one_letter_code
_entity_poly.pdbx_strand_id
1 'polypeptide(L)'
;MVNINKTIEQIKELGPKKAAGYSLLAIGIFGGAYYVYNWIKRSSKTEEQNNASKNKIEEIETASNFKKQEIEQLHAHRKEEERLQTDQKIEVINAQKEADIEKMKLRNELRKERDAAKAVSTFVDGDGTDKIESYREAMRNGTVGKNVGKALGFPWVREGFDTGLVGPTDCGKTSFVMQNVIAIAKGKCDIKLAPEWYDIPPTPVLLFSLEQSYEEINTYYGSVINNLPMLEIYAGSQITPKKIIDIIKEKKDIITSTGMVVFVDNYSKLEDKAGVKAMKQFCEELDDLCSQSLKVGRPITPFKVYHAKPDWNPTKPLTPASVRGNKKNVNFTNNFVYFTYCKHGSDKRVLGYIKLKHGNKETLSILEYAGTEIDQFRYAGKGSKEDLGEASTEQKSCDVKQTPGRKSEYCLDEIMVLYDMVQAKECTYAEIEASYGIKKSMIKKRIQRARKNTLT
;
A
#
# COMPACT_ATOMS: atom_id res chain seq x y z
N MET A 1 -16.01 112.67 -10.33
CA MET A 1 -15.48 113.83 -11.09
C MET A 1 -15.43 115.01 -10.12
N VAL A 2 -14.35 115.09 -9.33
CA VAL A 2 -14.11 116.23 -8.42
C VAL A 2 -13.20 117.20 -9.16
N ASN A 3 -13.54 118.48 -9.06
CA ASN A 3 -13.28 119.56 -9.99
C ASN A 3 -11.80 120.02 -9.96
N ILE A 4 -10.92 119.35 -10.72
CA ILE A 4 -9.47 119.65 -10.87
C ILE A 4 -9.22 121.11 -11.31
N ASN A 5 -10.17 121.72 -12.02
CA ASN A 5 -10.06 123.11 -12.48
C ASN A 5 -10.09 124.13 -11.33
N LYS A 6 -10.68 123.80 -10.18
CA LYS A 6 -10.73 124.70 -9.02
C LYS A 6 -9.40 124.79 -8.25
N THR A 7 -8.55 123.78 -8.40
CA THR A 7 -7.23 123.71 -7.76
C THR A 7 -6.13 124.34 -8.64
N ILE A 8 -6.32 124.38 -9.96
CA ILE A 8 -5.36 124.96 -10.91
C ILE A 8 -5.45 126.49 -10.95
N GLU A 9 -6.63 127.09 -10.72
CA GLU A 9 -6.75 128.56 -10.56
C GLU A 9 -6.09 129.09 -9.29
N GLN A 10 -6.15 128.34 -8.18
CA GLN A 10 -5.51 128.73 -6.90
C GLN A 10 -3.98 128.62 -6.92
N ILE A 11 -3.39 127.91 -7.89
CA ILE A 11 -1.94 127.72 -8.04
C ILE A 11 -1.30 128.83 -8.91
N LYS A 12 -2.10 129.59 -9.68
CA LYS A 12 -1.60 130.72 -10.49
C LYS A 12 -1.41 132.02 -9.70
N GLU A 13 -2.06 132.15 -8.53
CA GLU A 13 -2.06 133.38 -7.71
C GLU A 13 -1.00 133.41 -6.60
N LEU A 14 -0.24 132.34 -6.39
CA LEU A 14 0.73 132.25 -5.29
C LEU A 14 2.11 131.82 -5.82
N GLY A 15 3.01 132.79 -5.94
CA GLY A 15 4.38 132.64 -6.44
C GLY A 15 5.27 131.61 -5.71
N PRO A 16 6.52 131.41 -6.19
CA PRO A 16 7.29 130.17 -6.11
C PRO A 16 7.98 129.94 -4.76
N LYS A 17 7.26 130.01 -3.63
CA LYS A 17 7.78 129.77 -2.28
C LYS A 17 7.05 128.71 -1.45
N LYS A 18 6.37 127.74 -2.10
CA LYS A 18 5.87 126.52 -1.45
C LYS A 18 6.02 125.23 -2.28
N ALA A 19 7.03 125.15 -3.15
CA ALA A 19 7.29 123.96 -3.96
C ALA A 19 8.04 122.83 -3.22
N ALA A 20 8.60 123.07 -2.03
CA ALA A 20 9.34 122.05 -1.27
C ALA A 20 8.48 121.25 -0.27
N GLY A 21 7.24 121.68 0.02
CA GLY A 21 6.32 120.99 0.93
C GLY A 21 5.49 119.88 0.29
N TYR A 22 5.27 119.93 -1.02
CA TYR A 22 4.41 118.98 -1.74
C TYR A 22 5.18 117.78 -2.34
N SER A 23 6.51 117.85 -2.44
CA SER A 23 7.36 116.73 -2.90
C SER A 23 7.51 115.63 -1.85
N LEU A 24 7.48 115.98 -0.55
CA LEU A 24 7.56 115.03 0.57
C LEU A 24 6.22 114.32 0.87
N LEU A 25 5.08 114.96 0.56
CA LEU A 25 3.77 114.33 0.68
C LEU A 25 3.54 113.25 -0.39
N ALA A 26 4.13 113.38 -1.58
CA ALA A 26 4.01 112.39 -2.64
C ALA A 26 4.75 111.07 -2.31
N ILE A 27 5.93 111.12 -1.69
CA ILE A 27 6.73 109.92 -1.38
C ILE A 27 6.09 109.09 -0.23
N GLY A 28 5.51 109.76 0.77
CA GLY A 28 4.82 109.10 1.89
C GLY A 28 3.52 108.38 1.49
N ILE A 29 2.76 108.96 0.55
CA ILE A 29 1.48 108.39 0.09
C ILE A 29 1.72 107.13 -0.77
N PHE A 30 2.71 107.14 -1.67
CA PHE A 30 3.01 105.97 -2.51
C PHE A 30 3.68 104.82 -1.72
N GLY A 31 4.56 105.12 -0.75
CA GLY A 31 5.17 104.10 0.11
C GLY A 31 4.17 103.43 1.07
N GLY A 32 3.26 104.21 1.67
CA GLY A 32 2.21 103.71 2.55
C GLY A 32 1.17 102.86 1.81
N ALA A 33 0.73 103.31 0.62
CA ALA A 33 -0.21 102.55 -0.21
C ALA A 33 0.39 101.22 -0.71
N TYR A 34 1.69 101.18 -1.05
CA TYR A 34 2.37 99.97 -1.48
C TYR A 34 2.56 98.96 -0.34
N TYR A 35 2.85 99.44 0.88
CA TYR A 35 2.98 98.58 2.06
C TYR A 35 1.63 97.98 2.47
N VAL A 36 0.56 98.79 2.48
CA VAL A 36 -0.81 98.33 2.79
C VAL A 36 -1.31 97.35 1.72
N TYR A 37 -1.05 97.62 0.42
CA TYR A 37 -1.41 96.69 -0.65
C TYR A 37 -0.69 95.34 -0.52
N ASN A 38 0.61 95.34 -0.22
CA ASN A 38 1.35 94.09 0.01
C ASN A 38 0.97 93.37 1.30
N TRP A 39 0.57 94.10 2.35
CA TRP A 39 0.09 93.51 3.60
C TRP A 39 -1.29 92.88 3.44
N ILE A 40 -2.24 93.56 2.77
CA ILE A 40 -3.57 93.02 2.43
C ILE A 40 -3.41 91.79 1.51
N LYS A 41 -2.54 91.85 0.50
CA LYS A 41 -2.27 90.73 -0.42
C LYS A 41 -1.60 89.53 0.27
N ARG A 42 -0.81 89.76 1.33
CA ARG A 42 -0.24 88.68 2.17
C ARG A 42 -1.29 88.12 3.14
N SER A 43 -2.10 88.97 3.77
CA SER A 43 -3.16 88.55 4.68
C SER A 43 -4.22 87.73 3.94
N SER A 44 -4.67 88.19 2.77
CA SER A 44 -5.64 87.47 1.95
C SER A 44 -5.10 86.12 1.44
N LYS A 45 -3.81 86.05 1.04
CA LYS A 45 -3.16 84.77 0.69
C LYS A 45 -3.05 83.81 1.88
N THR A 46 -2.80 84.33 3.07
CA THR A 46 -2.68 83.51 4.29
C THR A 46 -4.06 83.00 4.73
N GLU A 47 -5.12 83.81 4.56
CA GLU A 47 -6.49 83.45 4.86
C GLU A 47 -7.07 82.45 3.83
N GLU A 48 -6.80 82.63 2.54
CA GLU A 48 -7.11 81.65 1.49
C GLU A 48 -6.37 80.32 1.69
N GLN A 49 -5.08 80.36 2.07
CA GLN A 49 -4.32 79.14 2.38
C GLN A 49 -4.81 78.45 3.66
N ASN A 50 -5.21 79.21 4.69
CA ASN A 50 -5.75 78.64 5.93
C ASN A 50 -7.13 78.01 5.70
N ASN A 51 -8.01 78.65 4.93
CA ASN A 51 -9.32 78.09 4.56
C ASN A 51 -9.18 76.87 3.63
N ALA A 52 -8.25 76.91 2.67
CA ALA A 52 -7.95 75.74 1.83
C ALA A 52 -7.36 74.58 2.65
N SER A 53 -6.56 74.85 3.69
CA SER A 53 -6.02 73.81 4.58
C SER A 53 -7.10 73.22 5.48
N LYS A 54 -8.01 74.04 6.03
CA LYS A 54 -9.15 73.57 6.83
C LYS A 54 -10.09 72.70 6.02
N ASN A 55 -10.46 73.14 4.82
CA ASN A 55 -11.30 72.34 3.91
C ASN A 55 -10.62 71.02 3.54
N LYS A 56 -9.29 71.01 3.32
CA LYS A 56 -8.55 69.77 3.08
C LYS A 56 -8.53 68.83 4.28
N ILE A 57 -8.41 69.34 5.50
CA ILE A 57 -8.44 68.53 6.72
C ILE A 57 -9.85 67.94 6.92
N GLU A 58 -10.88 68.74 6.68
CA GLU A 58 -12.29 68.32 6.81
C GLU A 58 -12.66 67.25 5.75
N GLU A 59 -12.18 67.40 4.51
CA GLU A 59 -12.28 66.36 3.46
C GLU A 59 -11.52 65.08 3.82
N ILE A 60 -10.34 65.19 4.43
CA ILE A 60 -9.56 64.03 4.89
C ILE A 60 -10.29 63.32 6.05
N GLU A 61 -10.87 64.06 6.99
CA GLU A 61 -11.64 63.48 8.10
C GLU A 61 -12.93 62.81 7.63
N THR A 62 -13.66 63.41 6.69
CA THR A 62 -14.86 62.77 6.10
C THR A 62 -14.50 61.53 5.29
N ALA A 63 -13.46 61.58 4.45
CA ALA A 63 -13.00 60.41 3.71
C ALA A 63 -12.47 59.29 4.62
N SER A 64 -11.81 59.66 5.72
CA SER A 64 -11.32 58.70 6.74
C SER A 64 -12.47 58.04 7.49
N ASN A 65 -13.49 58.81 7.91
CA ASN A 65 -14.67 58.27 8.57
C ASN A 65 -15.49 57.37 7.64
N PHE A 66 -15.59 57.71 6.36
CA PHE A 66 -16.24 56.86 5.36
C PHE A 66 -15.51 55.52 5.20
N LYS A 67 -14.17 55.54 5.06
CA LYS A 67 -13.36 54.31 5.01
C LYS A 67 -13.46 53.49 6.29
N LYS A 68 -13.55 54.15 7.46
CA LYS A 68 -13.71 53.47 8.75
C LYS A 68 -15.06 52.74 8.82
N GLN A 69 -16.14 53.38 8.38
CA GLN A 69 -17.46 52.75 8.29
C GLN A 69 -17.48 51.59 7.28
N GLU A 70 -16.83 51.73 6.13
CA GLU A 70 -16.74 50.66 5.12
C GLU A 70 -15.98 49.44 5.65
N ILE A 71 -14.87 49.66 6.37
CA ILE A 71 -14.09 48.58 7.03
C ILE A 71 -14.91 47.92 8.14
N GLU A 72 -15.69 48.69 8.90
CA GLU A 72 -16.54 48.16 9.97
C GLU A 72 -17.70 47.32 9.43
N GLN A 73 -18.31 47.74 8.31
CA GLN A 73 -19.33 46.95 7.59
C GLN A 73 -18.74 45.66 7.00
N LEU A 74 -17.53 45.72 6.41
CA LEU A 74 -16.82 44.55 5.91
C LEU A 74 -16.47 43.56 7.03
N HIS A 75 -16.05 44.05 8.20
CA HIS A 75 -15.79 43.21 9.37
C HIS A 75 -17.05 42.56 9.91
N ALA A 76 -18.17 43.29 9.95
CA ALA A 76 -19.47 42.74 10.34
C ALA A 76 -19.95 41.65 9.37
N HIS A 77 -19.84 41.91 8.06
CA HIS A 77 -20.21 40.93 7.02
C HIS A 77 -19.36 39.67 7.10
N ARG A 78 -18.03 39.81 7.23
CA ARG A 78 -17.11 38.65 7.35
C ARG A 78 -17.40 37.83 8.60
N LYS A 79 -17.71 38.47 9.73
CA LYS A 79 -18.07 37.78 10.98
C LYS A 79 -19.37 37.00 10.84
N GLU A 80 -20.32 37.52 10.08
CA GLU A 80 -21.59 36.82 9.81
C GLU A 80 -21.40 35.65 8.82
N GLU A 81 -20.57 35.81 7.79
CA GLU A 81 -20.17 34.69 6.91
C GLU A 81 -19.44 33.58 7.67
N GLU A 82 -18.53 33.92 8.59
CA GLU A 82 -17.86 32.94 9.45
C GLU A 82 -18.84 32.19 10.36
N ARG A 83 -19.87 32.87 10.88
CA ARG A 83 -20.96 32.25 11.65
C ARG A 83 -21.76 31.29 10.77
N LEU A 84 -22.22 31.74 9.60
CA LEU A 84 -22.98 30.92 8.66
C LEU A 84 -22.18 29.69 8.20
N GLN A 85 -20.88 29.82 7.94
CA GLN A 85 -20.01 28.69 7.61
C GLN A 85 -19.82 27.73 8.79
N THR A 86 -19.80 28.25 10.02
CA THR A 86 -19.70 27.43 11.23
C THR A 86 -20.99 26.67 11.47
N ASP A 87 -22.15 27.31 11.30
CA ASP A 87 -23.47 26.69 11.44
C ASP A 87 -23.69 25.61 10.38
N GLN A 88 -23.32 25.88 9.11
CA GLN A 88 -23.36 24.87 8.05
C GLN A 88 -22.44 23.67 8.36
N LYS A 89 -21.24 23.89 8.91
CA LYS A 89 -20.35 22.80 9.33
C LYS A 89 -20.95 21.98 10.46
N ILE A 90 -21.60 22.63 11.44
CA ILE A 90 -22.27 21.95 12.54
C ILE A 90 -23.43 21.09 12.01
N GLU A 91 -24.22 21.60 11.07
CA GLU A 91 -25.33 20.88 10.44
C GLU A 91 -24.84 19.64 9.67
N VAL A 92 -23.79 19.77 8.86
CA VAL A 92 -23.17 18.63 8.15
C VAL A 92 -22.63 17.58 9.13
N ILE A 93 -21.98 18.02 10.21
CA ILE A 93 -21.48 17.11 11.26
C ILE A 93 -22.63 16.38 11.96
N ASN A 94 -23.74 17.06 12.22
CA ASN A 94 -24.91 16.45 12.87
C ASN A 94 -25.61 15.45 11.94
N ALA A 95 -25.81 15.79 10.67
CA ALA A 95 -26.36 14.87 9.68
C ALA A 95 -25.48 13.61 9.50
N GLN A 96 -24.14 13.78 9.51
CA GLN A 96 -23.21 12.66 9.46
C GLN A 96 -23.29 11.78 10.71
N LYS A 97 -23.42 12.37 11.90
CA LYS A 97 -23.62 11.64 13.17
C LYS A 97 -24.93 10.86 13.16
N GLU A 98 -26.01 11.44 12.66
CA GLU A 98 -27.31 10.77 12.56
C GLU A 98 -27.25 9.58 11.60
N ALA A 99 -26.65 9.76 10.42
CA ALA A 99 -26.43 8.66 9.46
C ALA A 99 -25.54 7.55 10.05
N ASP A 100 -24.52 7.89 10.83
CA ASP A 100 -23.66 6.90 11.51
C ASP A 100 -24.40 6.17 12.64
N ILE A 101 -25.30 6.85 13.36
CA ILE A 101 -26.18 6.24 14.37
C ILE A 101 -27.16 5.26 13.70
N GLU A 102 -27.78 5.63 12.58
CA GLU A 102 -28.66 4.73 11.83
C GLU A 102 -27.91 3.51 11.30
N LYS A 103 -26.71 3.70 10.75
CA LYS A 103 -25.84 2.60 10.31
C LYS A 103 -25.45 1.68 11.46
N MET A 104 -25.24 2.24 12.66
CA MET A 104 -24.95 1.47 13.86
C MET A 104 -26.18 0.69 14.35
N LYS A 105 -27.39 1.29 14.31
CA LYS A 105 -28.66 0.61 14.61
C LYS A 105 -28.92 -0.55 13.65
N LEU A 106 -28.79 -0.31 12.34
CA LEU A 106 -28.95 -1.33 11.30
C LEU A 106 -27.94 -2.49 11.49
N ARG A 107 -26.68 -2.19 11.82
CA ARG A 107 -25.68 -3.22 12.14
C ARG A 107 -26.04 -4.04 13.37
N ASN A 108 -26.64 -3.41 14.39
CA ASN A 108 -27.09 -4.11 15.60
C ASN A 108 -28.33 -4.96 15.34
N GLU A 109 -29.26 -4.52 14.50
CA GLU A 109 -30.41 -5.31 14.05
C GLU A 109 -29.94 -6.52 13.23
N LEU A 110 -29.07 -6.32 12.23
CA LEU A 110 -28.44 -7.42 11.48
C LEU A 110 -27.67 -8.38 12.40
N ARG A 111 -27.08 -7.88 13.49
CA ARG A 111 -26.40 -8.71 14.50
C ARG A 111 -27.41 -9.55 15.28
N LYS A 112 -28.54 -8.95 15.71
CA LYS A 112 -29.64 -9.67 16.37
C LYS A 112 -30.29 -10.69 15.45
N GLU A 113 -30.53 -10.37 14.18
CA GLU A 113 -31.04 -11.30 13.18
C GLU A 113 -30.08 -12.45 12.93
N ARG A 114 -28.77 -12.17 12.81
CA ARG A 114 -27.74 -13.21 12.66
C ARG A 114 -27.62 -14.08 13.91
N ASP A 115 -27.72 -13.49 15.10
CA ASP A 115 -27.63 -14.24 16.35
C ASP A 115 -28.93 -15.02 16.61
N ALA A 116 -30.10 -14.54 16.16
CA ALA A 116 -31.35 -15.30 16.09
C ALA A 116 -31.28 -16.43 15.04
N ALA A 117 -30.67 -16.19 13.87
CA ALA A 117 -30.42 -17.23 12.86
C ALA A 117 -29.40 -18.28 13.33
N LYS A 118 -28.50 -17.94 14.26
CA LYS A 118 -27.64 -18.90 14.98
C LYS A 118 -28.38 -19.63 16.09
N ALA A 119 -29.38 -19.01 16.73
CA ALA A 119 -30.27 -19.71 17.66
C ALA A 119 -31.20 -20.69 16.93
N VAL A 120 -31.42 -20.49 15.62
CA VAL A 120 -32.02 -21.45 14.69
C VAL A 120 -30.94 -22.27 13.96
N SER A 121 -29.72 -22.36 14.50
CA SER A 121 -28.95 -23.57 14.24
C SER A 121 -29.59 -24.65 15.11
N THR A 122 -30.44 -25.45 14.49
CA THR A 122 -30.55 -26.85 14.88
C THR A 122 -29.12 -27.38 14.94
N PHE A 123 -28.52 -27.34 16.13
CA PHE A 123 -27.84 -28.51 16.61
C PHE A 123 -28.88 -29.60 16.44
N VAL A 124 -28.79 -30.31 15.32
CA VAL A 124 -29.34 -31.64 15.26
C VAL A 124 -28.52 -32.31 16.34
N ASP A 125 -29.08 -32.42 17.54
CA ASP A 125 -28.68 -33.44 18.48
C ASP A 125 -28.68 -34.70 17.62
N GLY A 126 -27.48 -35.13 17.24
CA GLY A 126 -27.30 -36.37 16.52
C GLY A 126 -28.06 -37.41 17.30
N ASP A 127 -28.81 -38.26 16.58
CA ASP A 127 -29.48 -39.41 17.15
C ASP A 127 -28.57 -40.02 18.23
N GLY A 128 -29.08 -40.10 19.46
CA GLY A 128 -28.32 -40.28 20.70
C GLY A 128 -27.72 -41.68 20.87
N THR A 129 -27.23 -42.27 19.77
CA THR A 129 -26.73 -43.63 19.66
C THR A 129 -25.21 -43.70 19.51
N ASP A 130 -24.53 -42.62 19.12
CA ASP A 130 -23.06 -42.57 19.06
C ASP A 130 -22.46 -42.22 20.43
N LYS A 131 -22.31 -43.24 21.29
CA LYS A 131 -21.50 -43.13 22.51
C LYS A 131 -20.08 -42.68 22.12
N ILE A 132 -19.66 -41.52 22.60
CA ILE A 132 -18.27 -41.03 22.40
C ILE A 132 -17.32 -42.01 23.09
N GLU A 133 -16.52 -42.70 22.29
CA GLU A 133 -15.52 -43.66 22.76
C GLU A 133 -14.36 -42.92 23.43
N SER A 134 -14.00 -43.32 24.66
CA SER A 134 -12.81 -42.81 25.32
C SER A 134 -11.53 -43.37 24.68
N TYR A 135 -10.39 -42.69 24.82
CA TYR A 135 -9.11 -43.20 24.29
C TYR A 135 -8.78 -44.62 24.77
N ARG A 136 -9.11 -44.97 26.02
CA ARG A 136 -8.87 -46.32 26.55
C ARG A 136 -9.79 -47.36 25.93
N GLU A 137 -11.05 -47.01 25.67
CA GLU A 137 -11.97 -47.88 24.94
C GLU A 137 -11.49 -48.07 23.49
N ALA A 138 -11.08 -47.00 22.80
CA ALA A 138 -10.55 -47.09 21.43
C ALA A 138 -9.28 -47.94 21.33
N MET A 139 -8.38 -47.87 22.33
CA MET A 139 -7.21 -48.73 22.40
C MET A 139 -7.59 -50.20 22.60
N ARG A 140 -8.58 -50.48 23.47
CA ARG A 140 -9.06 -51.84 23.74
C ARG A 140 -9.78 -52.46 22.54
N ASN A 141 -10.59 -51.64 21.86
CA ASN A 141 -11.37 -52.05 20.70
C ASN A 141 -10.54 -52.08 19.42
N GLY A 142 -9.27 -51.67 19.47
CA GLY A 142 -8.38 -51.63 18.32
C GLY A 142 -8.75 -50.55 17.29
N THR A 143 -9.63 -49.61 17.65
CA THR A 143 -10.10 -48.48 16.84
C THR A 143 -9.04 -47.38 16.70
N VAL A 144 -7.99 -47.39 17.52
CA VAL A 144 -6.87 -46.45 17.36
C VAL A 144 -6.12 -46.77 16.06
N GLY A 145 -6.21 -45.86 15.10
CA GLY A 145 -5.61 -46.01 13.78
C GLY A 145 -4.10 -46.22 13.89
N LYS A 146 -3.63 -47.40 13.43
CA LYS A 146 -2.22 -47.84 13.54
C LYS A 146 -1.23 -47.00 12.73
N ASN A 147 -1.71 -46.22 11.76
CA ASN A 147 -0.88 -45.47 10.80
C ASN A 147 -1.05 -43.94 10.86
N VAL A 148 -1.89 -43.41 11.76
CA VAL A 148 -2.27 -41.99 11.75
C VAL A 148 -1.08 -41.11 12.15
N GLY A 149 -0.86 -40.03 11.40
CA GLY A 149 0.20 -39.06 11.68
C GLY A 149 1.59 -39.46 11.19
N LYS A 150 1.72 -40.56 10.43
CA LYS A 150 2.95 -40.88 9.69
C LYS A 150 3.24 -39.77 8.66
N ALA A 151 4.52 -39.47 8.44
CA ALA A 151 4.89 -38.51 7.41
C ALA A 151 4.60 -39.09 6.02
N LEU A 152 4.01 -38.27 5.14
CA LEU A 152 3.72 -38.63 3.75
C LEU A 152 4.81 -38.03 2.86
N GLY A 153 6.01 -38.61 2.93
CA GLY A 153 7.17 -38.14 2.18
C GLY A 153 7.87 -36.94 2.81
N PHE A 154 7.12 -35.89 3.13
CA PHE A 154 7.67 -34.64 3.68
C PHE A 154 7.40 -34.47 5.18
N PRO A 155 8.28 -33.79 5.93
CA PRO A 155 8.10 -33.55 7.37
C PRO A 155 6.79 -32.82 7.75
N TRP A 156 6.25 -32.03 6.81
CA TRP A 156 5.07 -31.19 7.01
C TRP A 156 3.76 -31.79 6.53
N VAL A 157 3.80 -32.87 5.74
CA VAL A 157 2.60 -33.59 5.29
C VAL A 157 2.49 -34.86 6.12
N ARG A 158 1.39 -35.01 6.87
CA ARG A 158 1.16 -36.17 7.71
C ARG A 158 -0.18 -36.79 7.40
N GLU A 159 -0.21 -38.11 7.42
CA GLU A 159 -1.39 -38.89 7.10
C GLU A 159 -2.55 -38.55 8.05
N GLY A 160 -3.68 -38.13 7.48
CA GLY A 160 -4.89 -37.70 8.17
C GLY A 160 -4.82 -36.30 8.79
N PHE A 161 -3.75 -35.53 8.56
CA PHE A 161 -3.64 -34.16 9.04
C PHE A 161 -4.07 -33.17 7.96
N ASP A 162 -4.87 -32.17 8.34
CA ASP A 162 -5.13 -31.02 7.50
C ASP A 162 -3.86 -30.15 7.42
N THR A 163 -3.37 -29.93 6.20
CA THR A 163 -2.15 -29.16 5.92
C THR A 163 -2.47 -27.92 5.09
N GLY A 164 -2.04 -26.75 5.54
CA GLY A 164 -2.18 -25.50 4.81
C GLY A 164 -0.85 -25.02 4.24
N LEU A 165 -0.85 -24.49 3.02
CA LEU A 165 0.29 -23.79 2.42
C LEU A 165 -0.11 -22.37 2.09
N VAL A 166 0.68 -21.38 2.51
CA VAL A 166 0.45 -19.99 2.11
C VAL A 166 1.70 -19.36 1.50
N GLY A 167 1.49 -18.49 0.51
CA GLY A 167 2.53 -17.61 0.03
C GLY A 167 1.96 -16.47 -0.80
N PRO A 168 2.77 -15.45 -1.13
CA PRO A 168 2.38 -14.39 -2.05
C PRO A 168 2.11 -14.94 -3.46
N THR A 169 1.52 -14.11 -4.32
CA THR A 169 1.50 -14.39 -5.78
C THR A 169 2.93 -14.43 -6.30
N ASP A 170 3.17 -15.14 -7.40
CA ASP A 170 4.48 -15.16 -8.10
C ASP A 170 5.69 -15.71 -7.30
N CYS A 171 5.47 -16.39 -6.17
CA CYS A 171 6.56 -17.10 -5.50
C CYS A 171 6.76 -18.55 -5.97
N GLY A 172 6.08 -19.02 -7.03
CA GLY A 172 6.23 -20.39 -7.52
C GLY A 172 5.45 -21.45 -6.70
N LYS A 173 4.40 -21.04 -5.97
CA LYS A 173 3.58 -21.96 -5.15
C LYS A 173 3.04 -23.14 -5.95
N THR A 174 2.50 -22.88 -7.14
CA THR A 174 1.89 -23.92 -7.97
C THR A 174 2.93 -24.95 -8.41
N SER A 175 4.13 -24.53 -8.82
CA SER A 175 5.24 -25.45 -9.13
C SER A 175 5.66 -26.26 -7.90
N PHE A 176 5.74 -25.62 -6.72
CA PHE A 176 6.00 -26.32 -5.46
C PHE A 176 4.91 -27.36 -5.14
N VAL A 177 3.62 -27.00 -5.30
CA VAL A 177 2.48 -27.90 -5.08
C VAL A 177 2.53 -29.08 -6.05
N MET A 178 2.73 -28.82 -7.34
CA MET A 178 2.86 -29.87 -8.37
C MET A 178 4.00 -30.84 -8.05
N GLN A 179 5.14 -30.34 -7.58
CA GLN A 179 6.25 -31.20 -7.17
C GLN A 179 5.91 -32.07 -5.94
N ASN A 180 5.18 -31.53 -4.96
CA ASN A 180 4.71 -32.32 -3.81
C ASN A 180 3.73 -33.41 -4.27
N VAL A 181 2.76 -33.04 -5.11
CA VAL A 181 1.74 -33.94 -5.69
C VAL A 181 2.39 -35.10 -6.44
N ILE A 182 3.34 -34.80 -7.33
CA ILE A 182 4.08 -35.82 -8.11
C ILE A 182 4.88 -36.73 -7.19
N ALA A 183 5.60 -36.18 -6.21
CA ALA A 183 6.44 -36.97 -5.31
C ALA A 183 5.63 -37.95 -4.46
N ILE A 184 4.49 -37.49 -3.92
CA ILE A 184 3.59 -38.32 -3.11
C ILE A 184 2.93 -39.41 -3.98
N ALA A 185 2.43 -39.05 -5.16
CA ALA A 185 1.82 -40.01 -6.08
C ALA A 185 2.82 -41.08 -6.56
N LYS A 186 4.09 -40.71 -6.76
CA LYS A 186 5.17 -41.66 -7.07
C LYS A 186 5.64 -42.48 -5.87
N GLY A 187 5.41 -42.01 -4.64
CA GLY A 187 6.04 -42.56 -3.43
C GLY A 187 7.55 -42.26 -3.34
N LYS A 188 8.05 -41.35 -4.17
CA LYS A 188 9.48 -41.00 -4.25
C LYS A 188 9.66 -39.54 -4.64
N CYS A 189 10.62 -38.88 -4.02
CA CYS A 189 11.03 -37.53 -4.36
C CYS A 189 12.37 -37.56 -5.12
N ASP A 190 12.32 -37.42 -6.45
CA ASP A 190 13.52 -37.43 -7.30
C ASP A 190 14.44 -36.22 -7.03
N ILE A 191 13.85 -35.08 -6.68
CA ILE A 191 14.55 -33.84 -6.30
C ILE A 191 14.14 -33.47 -4.90
N LYS A 192 15.06 -33.60 -3.94
CA LYS A 192 14.79 -33.37 -2.52
C LYS A 192 14.27 -31.96 -2.27
N LEU A 193 13.06 -31.84 -1.73
CA LEU A 193 12.47 -30.57 -1.24
C LEU A 193 12.74 -30.30 0.25
N ALA A 194 13.29 -31.29 0.95
CA ALA A 194 13.48 -31.26 2.39
C ALA A 194 14.83 -31.92 2.73
N PRO A 195 15.39 -31.67 3.93
CA PRO A 195 16.56 -32.39 4.39
C PRO A 195 16.30 -33.90 4.49
N GLU A 196 15.06 -34.27 4.78
CA GLU A 196 14.61 -35.65 4.95
C GLU A 196 13.45 -35.94 4.01
N TRP A 197 13.50 -37.12 3.37
CA TRP A 197 12.37 -37.75 2.71
C TRP A 197 12.02 -39.01 3.50
N TYR A 198 10.74 -39.17 3.85
CA TYR A 198 10.24 -40.36 4.50
C TYR A 198 9.72 -41.33 3.45
N ASP A 199 10.27 -42.53 3.41
CA ASP A 199 9.85 -43.54 2.44
C ASP A 199 8.37 -43.87 2.62
N ILE A 200 7.64 -43.76 1.50
CA ILE A 200 6.21 -44.03 1.43
C ILE A 200 5.92 -44.85 0.18
N PRO A 201 4.89 -45.70 0.19
CA PRO A 201 4.40 -46.28 -1.05
C PRO A 201 3.80 -45.20 -1.95
N PRO A 202 3.68 -45.45 -3.27
CA PRO A 202 2.84 -44.65 -4.15
C PRO A 202 1.46 -44.45 -3.52
N THR A 203 1.07 -43.19 -3.32
CA THR A 203 -0.14 -42.84 -2.57
C THR A 203 -1.12 -42.15 -3.51
N PRO A 204 -2.41 -42.52 -3.54
CA PRO A 204 -3.41 -41.82 -4.32
C PRO A 204 -3.50 -40.32 -3.99
N VAL A 205 -3.45 -39.48 -5.02
CA VAL A 205 -3.51 -38.01 -4.91
C VAL A 205 -4.60 -37.47 -5.83
N LEU A 206 -5.50 -36.68 -5.26
CA LEU A 206 -6.45 -35.86 -5.99
C LEU A 206 -5.97 -34.41 -5.96
N LEU A 207 -5.77 -33.79 -7.12
CA LEU A 207 -5.44 -32.37 -7.23
C LEU A 207 -6.60 -31.60 -7.86
N PHE A 208 -7.15 -30.64 -7.12
CA PHE A 208 -8.10 -29.67 -7.63
C PHE A 208 -7.37 -28.34 -7.91
N SER A 209 -7.08 -28.05 -9.18
CA SER A 209 -6.44 -26.81 -9.63
C SER A 209 -7.47 -25.81 -10.12
N LEU A 210 -7.74 -24.76 -9.32
CA LEU A 210 -8.78 -23.76 -9.62
C LEU A 210 -8.33 -22.65 -10.58
N GLU A 211 -7.04 -22.60 -10.93
CA GLU A 211 -6.48 -21.56 -11.79
C GLU A 211 -6.05 -22.09 -13.15
N GLN A 212 -5.40 -23.25 -13.17
CA GLN A 212 -4.80 -23.78 -14.38
C GLN A 212 -5.85 -24.50 -15.24
N SER A 213 -5.63 -24.51 -16.55
CA SER A 213 -6.38 -25.37 -17.48
C SER A 213 -5.67 -26.72 -17.67
N TYR A 214 -6.37 -27.69 -18.26
CA TYR A 214 -5.74 -28.97 -18.61
C TYR A 214 -4.63 -28.80 -19.64
N GLU A 215 -4.81 -27.89 -20.60
CA GLU A 215 -3.80 -27.57 -21.62
C GLU A 215 -2.54 -26.98 -20.98
N GLU A 216 -2.70 -26.07 -20.03
CA GLU A 216 -1.59 -25.49 -19.27
C GLU A 216 -0.83 -26.58 -18.51
N ILE A 217 -1.55 -27.40 -17.75
CA ILE A 217 -0.96 -28.49 -16.96
C ILE A 217 -0.23 -29.50 -17.85
N ASN A 218 -0.83 -29.91 -18.96
CA ASN A 218 -0.20 -30.83 -19.89
C ASN A 218 1.04 -30.21 -20.58
N THR A 219 1.01 -28.92 -20.88
CA THR A 219 2.14 -28.21 -21.48
C THR A 219 3.35 -28.19 -20.54
N TYR A 220 3.15 -27.89 -19.26
CA TYR A 220 4.26 -27.74 -18.30
C TYR A 220 4.64 -29.01 -17.55
N TYR A 221 3.73 -29.98 -17.41
CA TYR A 221 3.95 -31.16 -16.56
C TYR A 221 3.62 -32.50 -17.24
N GLY A 222 3.06 -32.49 -18.45
CA GLY A 222 2.56 -33.68 -19.16
C GLY A 222 3.61 -34.77 -19.33
N SER A 223 4.87 -34.41 -19.58
CA SER A 223 5.98 -35.36 -19.71
C SER A 223 6.21 -36.21 -18.45
N VAL A 224 5.78 -35.72 -17.28
CA VAL A 224 5.96 -36.38 -15.98
C VAL A 224 4.67 -37.03 -15.47
N ILE A 225 3.51 -36.40 -15.68
CA ILE A 225 2.25 -36.81 -15.03
C ILE A 225 1.40 -37.78 -15.85
N ASN A 226 1.56 -37.80 -17.18
CA ASN A 226 0.65 -38.57 -18.05
C ASN A 226 0.68 -40.08 -17.80
N ASN A 227 1.78 -40.59 -17.21
CA ASN A 227 1.95 -42.00 -16.86
C ASN A 227 1.93 -42.24 -15.34
N LEU A 228 1.31 -41.34 -14.56
CA LEU A 228 1.28 -41.43 -13.09
C LEU A 228 -0.11 -41.86 -12.59
N PRO A 229 -0.38 -43.18 -12.46
CA PRO A 229 -1.73 -43.70 -12.23
C PRO A 229 -2.31 -43.34 -10.85
N MET A 230 -1.46 -43.00 -9.88
CA MET A 230 -1.88 -42.57 -8.55
C MET A 230 -2.29 -41.10 -8.49
N LEU A 231 -2.18 -40.35 -9.60
CA LEU A 231 -2.49 -38.93 -9.65
C LEU A 231 -3.72 -38.68 -10.52
N GLU A 232 -4.75 -38.08 -9.93
CA GLU A 232 -5.89 -37.54 -10.66
C GLU A 232 -5.95 -36.03 -10.50
N ILE A 233 -6.08 -35.32 -11.62
CA ILE A 233 -6.10 -33.86 -11.65
C ILE A 233 -7.43 -33.39 -12.21
N TYR A 234 -8.09 -32.50 -11.46
CA TYR A 234 -9.29 -31.78 -11.87
C TYR A 234 -8.92 -30.30 -11.99
N ALA A 235 -9.01 -29.76 -13.20
CA ALA A 235 -8.57 -28.40 -13.51
C ALA A 235 -9.70 -27.52 -14.02
N GLY A 236 -9.56 -26.22 -13.80
CA GLY A 236 -10.41 -25.19 -14.41
C GLY A 236 -11.37 -24.48 -13.46
N SER A 237 -12.08 -23.49 -14.03
CA SER A 237 -12.84 -22.49 -13.27
C SER A 237 -14.19 -22.97 -12.72
N GLN A 238 -14.66 -24.14 -13.18
CA GLN A 238 -15.97 -24.73 -12.88
C GLN A 238 -15.97 -25.66 -11.64
N ILE A 239 -14.84 -25.75 -10.95
CA ILE A 239 -14.70 -26.51 -9.70
C ILE A 239 -15.46 -25.76 -8.60
N THR A 240 -16.36 -26.47 -7.92
CA THR A 240 -17.14 -25.95 -6.79
C THR A 240 -16.93 -26.81 -5.56
N PRO A 241 -17.19 -26.31 -4.33
CA PRO A 241 -16.99 -27.09 -3.13
C PRO A 241 -17.78 -28.40 -3.13
N LYS A 242 -19.02 -28.37 -3.63
CA LYS A 242 -19.87 -29.56 -3.76
C LYS A 242 -19.23 -30.61 -4.68
N LYS A 243 -18.75 -30.21 -5.86
CA LYS A 243 -18.09 -31.14 -6.80
C LYS A 243 -16.84 -31.78 -6.20
N ILE A 244 -16.05 -31.01 -5.45
CA ILE A 244 -14.87 -31.54 -4.74
C ILE A 244 -15.30 -32.65 -3.78
N ILE A 245 -16.33 -32.41 -2.95
CA ILE A 245 -16.83 -33.40 -1.99
C ILE A 245 -17.40 -34.65 -2.69
N ASP A 246 -18.18 -34.46 -3.75
CA ASP A 246 -18.77 -35.58 -4.51
C ASP A 246 -17.68 -36.49 -5.10
N ILE A 247 -16.62 -35.90 -5.66
CA ILE A 247 -15.46 -36.64 -6.17
C ILE A 247 -14.69 -37.35 -5.04
N ILE A 248 -14.47 -36.69 -3.90
CA ILE A 248 -13.81 -37.31 -2.74
C ILE A 248 -14.61 -38.52 -2.26
N LYS A 249 -15.94 -38.43 -2.20
CA LYS A 249 -16.82 -39.55 -1.83
C LYS A 249 -16.67 -40.72 -2.81
N GLU A 250 -16.79 -40.44 -4.11
CA GLU A 250 -16.62 -41.44 -5.16
C GLU A 250 -15.25 -42.15 -5.06
N LYS A 251 -14.17 -41.38 -4.92
CA LYS A 251 -12.81 -41.92 -4.88
C LYS A 251 -12.49 -42.66 -3.60
N LYS A 252 -13.05 -42.23 -2.45
CA LYS A 252 -12.95 -42.97 -1.18
C LYS A 252 -13.52 -44.38 -1.30
N ASP A 253 -14.60 -44.57 -2.05
CA ASP A 253 -15.23 -45.88 -2.22
C ASP A 253 -14.44 -46.79 -3.18
N ILE A 254 -13.76 -46.21 -4.17
CA ILE A 254 -12.87 -46.93 -5.10
C ILE A 254 -11.54 -47.30 -4.43
N ILE A 255 -10.95 -46.36 -3.68
CA ILE A 255 -9.65 -46.53 -3.01
C ILE A 255 -9.87 -47.27 -1.69
N THR A 256 -9.87 -48.61 -1.78
CA THR A 256 -10.18 -49.47 -0.64
C THR A 256 -8.96 -49.96 0.13
N SER A 257 -7.74 -49.77 -0.39
CA SER A 257 -6.51 -50.36 0.16
C SER A 257 -5.64 -49.39 0.96
N THR A 258 -5.68 -48.08 0.68
CA THR A 258 -4.80 -47.07 1.31
C THR A 258 -5.55 -45.79 1.66
N GLY A 259 -4.91 -44.88 2.39
CA GLY A 259 -5.34 -43.48 2.47
C GLY A 259 -5.11 -42.73 1.15
N MET A 260 -5.59 -41.49 1.08
CA MET A 260 -5.40 -40.60 -0.07
C MET A 260 -5.09 -39.17 0.36
N VAL A 261 -4.44 -38.40 -0.51
CA VAL A 261 -4.12 -36.98 -0.29
C VAL A 261 -4.95 -36.12 -1.24
N VAL A 262 -5.56 -35.07 -0.71
CA VAL A 262 -6.43 -34.17 -1.47
C VAL A 262 -5.87 -32.77 -1.47
N PHE A 263 -5.35 -32.32 -2.60
CA PHE A 263 -4.85 -30.97 -2.81
C PHE A 263 -5.94 -30.06 -3.37
N VAL A 264 -6.11 -28.89 -2.77
CA VAL A 264 -6.95 -27.80 -3.31
C VAL A 264 -6.03 -26.60 -3.55
N ASP A 265 -5.59 -26.44 -4.80
CA ASP A 265 -4.76 -25.30 -5.19
C ASP A 265 -5.64 -24.06 -5.41
N ASN A 266 -5.26 -22.98 -4.74
CA ASN A 266 -6.04 -21.77 -4.56
C ASN A 266 -7.40 -21.96 -3.83
N TYR A 267 -7.33 -22.50 -2.61
CA TYR A 267 -8.44 -22.55 -1.66
C TYR A 267 -9.03 -21.17 -1.36
N SER A 268 -8.22 -20.11 -1.32
CA SER A 268 -8.71 -18.74 -1.13
C SER A 268 -9.73 -18.33 -2.20
N LYS A 269 -9.48 -18.67 -3.47
CA LYS A 269 -10.42 -18.43 -4.57
C LYS A 269 -11.69 -19.28 -4.47
N LEU A 270 -11.57 -20.51 -3.96
CA LEU A 270 -12.73 -21.35 -3.67
C LEU A 270 -13.64 -20.66 -2.64
N GLU A 271 -13.06 -20.11 -1.56
CA GLU A 271 -13.79 -19.38 -0.53
C GLU A 271 -14.50 -18.14 -1.09
N ASP A 272 -13.76 -17.33 -1.84
CA ASP A 272 -14.26 -16.08 -2.41
C ASP A 272 -15.42 -16.31 -3.39
N LYS A 273 -15.35 -17.38 -4.21
CA LYS A 273 -16.39 -17.71 -5.20
C LYS A 273 -17.63 -18.36 -4.60
N ALA A 274 -17.46 -19.27 -3.64
CA ALA A 274 -18.56 -20.10 -3.14
C ALA A 274 -19.42 -19.41 -2.07
N GLY A 275 -18.83 -18.47 -1.32
CA GLY A 275 -19.49 -17.78 -0.23
C GLY A 275 -19.58 -18.60 1.06
N VAL A 276 -19.95 -17.92 2.15
CA VAL A 276 -19.82 -18.44 3.53
C VAL A 276 -20.64 -19.70 3.77
N LYS A 277 -21.88 -19.77 3.26
CA LYS A 277 -22.78 -20.92 3.49
C LYS A 277 -22.23 -22.20 2.85
N ALA A 278 -21.84 -22.13 1.57
CA ALA A 278 -21.31 -23.28 0.84
C ALA A 278 -19.96 -23.73 1.41
N MET A 279 -19.10 -22.79 1.83
CA MET A 279 -17.84 -23.15 2.48
C MET A 279 -18.03 -23.78 3.86
N LYS A 280 -19.00 -23.31 4.64
CA LYS A 280 -19.33 -23.94 5.93
C LYS A 280 -19.74 -25.40 5.73
N GLN A 281 -20.67 -25.65 4.80
CA GLN A 281 -21.10 -27.01 4.44
C GLN A 281 -19.93 -27.86 3.92
N PHE A 282 -19.09 -27.30 3.05
CA PHE A 282 -17.89 -27.98 2.55
C PHE A 282 -16.96 -28.43 3.67
N CYS A 283 -16.66 -27.55 4.64
CA CYS A 283 -15.81 -27.92 5.77
C CYS A 283 -16.44 -29.01 6.63
N GLU A 284 -17.74 -28.91 6.94
CA GLU A 284 -18.48 -29.91 7.73
C GLU A 284 -18.47 -31.27 7.05
N GLU A 285 -18.75 -31.33 5.74
CA GLU A 285 -18.73 -32.58 4.97
C GLU A 285 -17.32 -33.15 4.82
N LEU A 286 -16.30 -32.30 4.62
CA LEU A 286 -14.91 -32.75 4.54
C LEU A 286 -14.43 -33.33 5.89
N ASP A 287 -14.78 -32.69 7.00
CA ASP A 287 -14.40 -33.14 8.35
C ASP A 287 -15.08 -34.47 8.70
N ASP A 288 -16.34 -34.64 8.33
CA ASP A 288 -17.06 -35.92 8.47
C ASP A 288 -16.41 -37.03 7.62
N LEU A 289 -16.10 -36.73 6.34
CA LEU A 289 -15.39 -37.68 5.48
C LEU A 289 -14.03 -38.08 6.02
N CYS A 290 -13.24 -37.13 6.50
CA CYS A 290 -11.94 -37.39 7.12
C CYS A 290 -12.12 -38.28 8.36
N SER A 291 -13.09 -37.98 9.21
CA SER A 291 -13.37 -38.72 10.44
C SER A 291 -13.81 -40.16 10.17
N GLN A 292 -14.72 -40.39 9.22
CA GLN A 292 -15.14 -41.72 8.82
C GLN A 292 -14.00 -42.53 8.23
N SER A 293 -13.19 -41.92 7.36
CA SER A 293 -12.09 -42.60 6.68
C SER A 293 -10.95 -42.94 7.65
N LEU A 294 -10.78 -42.13 8.70
CA LEU A 294 -9.86 -42.40 9.80
C LEU A 294 -10.25 -43.64 10.60
N LYS A 295 -11.55 -43.83 10.92
CA LYS A 295 -12.07 -44.98 11.68
C LYS A 295 -11.77 -46.32 10.98
N VAL A 296 -11.71 -46.32 9.65
CA VAL A 296 -11.44 -47.52 8.83
C VAL A 296 -9.97 -47.63 8.39
N GLY A 297 -9.07 -46.83 8.98
CA GLY A 297 -7.63 -46.89 8.72
C GLY A 297 -7.20 -46.44 7.33
N ARG A 298 -8.04 -45.67 6.62
CA ARG A 298 -7.82 -45.17 5.25
C ARG A 298 -7.98 -43.65 5.22
N PRO A 299 -7.12 -42.91 5.94
CA PRO A 299 -7.33 -41.49 6.16
C PRO A 299 -7.28 -40.67 4.87
N ILE A 300 -8.12 -39.64 4.83
CA ILE A 300 -8.05 -38.57 3.83
C ILE A 300 -7.15 -37.49 4.41
N THR A 301 -6.16 -37.04 3.64
CA THR A 301 -5.19 -36.02 4.04
C THR A 301 -5.40 -34.75 3.22
N PRO A 302 -6.12 -33.74 3.74
CA PRO A 302 -6.32 -32.50 3.01
C PRO A 302 -5.05 -31.64 2.97
N PHE A 303 -4.80 -31.04 1.82
CA PHE A 303 -3.75 -30.04 1.60
C PHE A 303 -4.34 -28.82 0.89
N LYS A 304 -4.41 -27.69 1.58
CA LYS A 304 -5.12 -26.48 1.12
C LYS A 304 -4.13 -25.35 0.84
N VAL A 305 -4.17 -24.78 -0.36
CA VAL A 305 -3.23 -23.71 -0.77
C VAL A 305 -3.93 -22.35 -0.69
N TYR A 306 -3.31 -21.40 0.00
CA TYR A 306 -3.82 -20.08 0.29
C TYR A 306 -2.93 -18.99 -0.30
N HIS A 307 -3.53 -17.85 -0.61
CA HIS A 307 -2.77 -16.64 -0.90
C HIS A 307 -2.48 -15.84 0.37
N ALA A 308 -1.30 -15.24 0.41
CA ALA A 308 -1.00 -14.18 1.36
C ALA A 308 -1.75 -12.90 0.99
N LYS A 309 -2.06 -12.07 1.99
CA LYS A 309 -2.64 -10.75 1.75
C LYS A 309 -1.63 -9.82 1.05
N PRO A 310 -2.10 -8.89 0.21
CA PRO A 310 -1.22 -7.99 -0.53
C PRO A 310 -0.35 -7.08 0.35
N ASP A 311 -0.81 -6.77 1.56
CA ASP A 311 -0.16 -5.86 2.52
C ASP A 311 0.90 -6.54 3.40
N TRP A 312 1.14 -7.84 3.19
CA TRP A 312 2.17 -8.57 3.92
C TRP A 312 3.58 -8.06 3.52
N ASN A 313 4.46 -7.90 4.53
CA ASN A 313 5.83 -7.45 4.33
C ASN A 313 6.76 -8.64 4.00
N PRO A 314 7.42 -8.66 2.83
CA PRO A 314 8.32 -9.73 2.41
C PRO A 314 9.46 -10.10 3.35
N THR A 315 9.89 -9.15 4.18
CA THR A 315 11.02 -9.33 5.11
C THR A 315 10.61 -9.97 6.44
N LYS A 316 9.32 -10.30 6.62
CA LYS A 316 8.79 -10.87 7.87
C LYS A 316 8.16 -12.25 7.63
N PRO A 317 8.30 -13.21 8.55
CA PRO A 317 7.61 -14.48 8.44
C PRO A 317 6.09 -14.30 8.27
N LEU A 318 5.46 -15.15 7.48
CA LEU A 318 4.00 -15.15 7.39
C LEU A 318 3.41 -15.59 8.73
N THR A 319 2.31 -14.95 9.10
CA THR A 319 1.56 -15.24 10.33
C THR A 319 0.12 -15.61 9.97
N PRO A 320 -0.70 -16.13 10.91
CA PRO A 320 -2.12 -16.36 10.64
C PRO A 320 -2.87 -15.11 10.15
N ALA A 321 -2.41 -13.90 10.52
CA ALA A 321 -3.00 -12.65 10.07
C ALA A 321 -2.72 -12.33 8.60
N SER A 322 -1.64 -12.90 8.04
CA SER A 322 -1.17 -12.71 6.67
C SER A 322 -1.90 -13.58 5.65
N VAL A 323 -2.65 -14.60 6.07
CA VAL A 323 -3.40 -15.50 5.18
C VAL A 323 -4.71 -14.82 4.73
N ARG A 324 -5.04 -14.89 3.44
CA ARG A 324 -6.34 -14.45 2.91
C ARG A 324 -7.46 -15.40 3.33
N GLY A 325 -8.69 -14.88 3.37
CA GLY A 325 -9.87 -15.67 3.73
C GLY A 325 -10.10 -15.77 5.24
N ASN A 326 -10.75 -16.85 5.66
CA ASN A 326 -11.18 -17.01 7.04
C ASN A 326 -9.99 -17.42 7.96
N LYS A 327 -9.63 -16.56 8.91
CA LYS A 327 -8.56 -16.84 9.89
C LYS A 327 -8.77 -18.14 10.69
N LYS A 328 -10.03 -18.58 10.85
CA LYS A 328 -10.34 -19.85 11.52
C LYS A 328 -9.73 -21.05 10.82
N ASN A 329 -9.53 -21.00 9.50
CA ASN A 329 -8.91 -22.09 8.76
C ASN A 329 -7.51 -22.37 9.30
N VAL A 330 -6.69 -21.34 9.50
CA VAL A 330 -5.33 -21.49 10.08
C VAL A 330 -5.39 -22.10 11.49
N ASN A 331 -6.41 -21.76 12.28
CA ASN A 331 -6.54 -22.27 13.65
C ASN A 331 -6.92 -23.76 13.68
N PHE A 332 -7.78 -24.21 12.76
CA PHE A 332 -8.27 -25.59 12.72
C PHE A 332 -7.31 -26.54 11.97
N THR A 333 -6.60 -26.05 10.97
CA THR A 333 -5.59 -26.83 10.23
C THR A 333 -4.47 -27.32 11.16
N ASN A 334 -4.00 -28.56 11.00
CA ASN A 334 -3.01 -29.15 11.89
C ASN A 334 -1.60 -28.60 11.65
N ASN A 335 -1.16 -28.62 10.40
CA ASN A 335 0.13 -28.10 9.96
C ASN A 335 -0.09 -26.96 8.98
N PHE A 336 0.66 -25.87 9.11
CA PHE A 336 0.50 -24.71 8.24
C PHE A 336 1.88 -24.18 7.87
N VAL A 337 2.27 -24.40 6.61
CA VAL A 337 3.54 -23.99 6.03
C VAL A 337 3.39 -22.69 5.27
N TYR A 338 4.46 -21.91 5.21
CA TYR A 338 4.56 -20.77 4.31
C TYR A 338 5.72 -20.94 3.34
N PHE A 339 5.53 -20.46 2.12
CA PHE A 339 6.50 -20.52 1.04
C PHE A 339 6.61 -19.12 0.41
N THR A 340 7.79 -18.52 0.51
CA THR A 340 7.96 -17.10 0.16
C THR A 340 9.35 -16.76 -0.34
N TYR A 341 9.57 -15.51 -0.71
CA TYR A 341 10.81 -15.02 -1.30
C TYR A 341 12.01 -15.14 -0.36
N CYS A 342 13.18 -15.36 -0.98
CA CYS A 342 14.47 -15.31 -0.32
C CYS A 342 15.26 -14.11 -0.85
N LYS A 343 15.84 -13.31 0.05
CA LYS A 343 16.62 -12.12 -0.34
C LYS A 343 17.91 -12.45 -1.09
N HIS A 344 18.38 -13.71 -1.01
CA HIS A 344 19.64 -14.17 -1.57
C HIS A 344 19.58 -14.48 -3.07
N GLY A 345 18.41 -14.41 -3.70
CA GLY A 345 18.27 -14.65 -5.13
C GLY A 345 16.82 -14.82 -5.57
N SER A 346 16.50 -14.35 -6.77
CA SER A 346 15.16 -14.51 -7.38
C SER A 346 14.81 -15.97 -7.68
N ASP A 347 15.83 -16.83 -7.73
CA ASP A 347 15.75 -18.27 -7.89
C ASP A 347 15.52 -19.02 -6.57
N LYS A 348 15.56 -18.33 -5.42
CA LYS A 348 15.47 -18.91 -4.09
C LYS A 348 14.17 -18.59 -3.38
N ARG A 349 13.74 -19.53 -2.54
CA ARG A 349 12.52 -19.45 -1.73
C ARG A 349 12.79 -19.93 -0.32
N VAL A 350 12.08 -19.36 0.64
CA VAL A 350 12.08 -19.80 2.04
C VAL A 350 10.81 -20.59 2.30
N LEU A 351 10.98 -21.84 2.75
CA LEU A 351 9.93 -22.68 3.29
C LEU A 351 10.01 -22.66 4.82
N GLY A 352 8.93 -22.25 5.48
CA GLY A 352 8.86 -22.21 6.94
C GLY A 352 7.49 -22.59 7.47
N TYR A 353 7.30 -22.44 8.78
CA TYR A 353 6.11 -22.92 9.48
C TYR A 353 5.38 -21.79 10.20
N ILE A 354 4.08 -21.65 9.94
CA ILE A 354 3.15 -20.89 10.79
C ILE A 354 2.72 -21.77 11.97
N LYS A 355 2.44 -23.05 11.69
CA LYS A 355 1.97 -24.04 12.67
C LYS A 355 2.52 -25.42 12.32
N LEU A 356 3.00 -26.14 13.33
CA LEU A 356 3.26 -27.57 13.26
C LEU A 356 2.65 -28.21 14.49
N LYS A 357 1.76 -29.18 14.30
CA LYS A 357 1.13 -29.88 15.43
C LYS A 357 2.17 -30.73 16.19
N HIS A 358 3.14 -31.28 15.46
CA HIS A 358 4.28 -32.02 16.02
C HIS A 358 5.57 -31.60 15.31
N GLY A 359 6.65 -31.41 16.07
CA GLY A 359 7.97 -31.04 15.55
C GLY A 359 8.39 -29.59 15.87
N ASN A 360 9.55 -29.19 15.34
CA ASN A 360 10.14 -27.87 15.62
C ASN A 360 9.76 -26.84 14.54
N LYS A 361 8.86 -25.91 14.91
CA LYS A 361 8.39 -24.79 14.06
C LYS A 361 9.46 -23.76 13.70
N GLU A 362 10.60 -23.74 14.39
CA GLU A 362 11.66 -22.74 14.17
C GLU A 362 12.60 -23.10 13.01
N THR A 363 12.48 -24.32 12.47
CA THR A 363 13.30 -24.74 11.34
C THR A 363 12.79 -24.07 10.07
N LEU A 364 13.65 -23.33 9.35
CA LEU A 364 13.37 -22.87 7.99
C LEU A 364 14.26 -23.63 7.01
N SER A 365 13.79 -23.73 5.77
CA SER A 365 14.52 -24.33 4.65
C SER A 365 14.64 -23.32 3.52
N ILE A 366 15.82 -23.23 2.91
CA ILE A 366 16.02 -22.52 1.66
C ILE A 366 15.87 -23.55 0.53
N LEU A 367 15.01 -23.22 -0.42
CA LEU A 367 14.79 -23.95 -1.65
C LEU A 367 15.29 -23.10 -2.82
N GLU A 368 15.81 -23.72 -3.87
CA GLU A 368 16.23 -23.04 -5.10
C GLU A 368 15.71 -23.78 -6.33
N TYR A 369 15.50 -23.08 -7.45
CA TYR A 369 15.09 -23.76 -8.68
C TYR A 369 16.15 -24.77 -9.13
N ALA A 370 15.70 -25.96 -9.50
CA ALA A 370 16.56 -27.09 -9.83
C ALA A 370 17.11 -27.05 -11.27
N GLY A 371 16.57 -26.18 -12.14
CA GLY A 371 16.99 -26.08 -13.54
C GLY A 371 16.63 -27.32 -14.37
N THR A 372 15.50 -27.95 -14.05
CA THR A 372 15.00 -29.16 -14.73
C THR A 372 14.03 -28.83 -15.87
N GLU A 373 13.66 -29.84 -16.65
CA GLU A 373 12.69 -29.71 -17.76
C GLU A 373 11.37 -29.09 -17.30
N ILE A 374 10.89 -29.50 -16.13
CA ILE A 374 9.74 -28.90 -15.46
C ILE A 374 10.21 -28.05 -14.28
N ASP A 375 9.49 -26.98 -13.97
CA ASP A 375 9.81 -26.11 -12.83
C ASP A 375 9.73 -26.88 -11.51
N GLN A 376 10.89 -27.07 -10.89
CA GLN A 376 11.04 -27.76 -9.62
C GLN A 376 12.02 -27.02 -8.73
N PHE A 377 11.85 -27.21 -7.43
CA PHE A 377 12.75 -26.71 -6.41
C PHE A 377 13.60 -27.85 -5.84
N ARG A 378 14.81 -27.51 -5.38
CA ARG A 378 15.66 -28.40 -4.58
C ARG A 378 16.02 -27.74 -3.26
N TYR A 379 16.21 -28.56 -2.24
CA TYR A 379 16.68 -28.15 -0.94
C TYR A 379 18.12 -27.64 -1.04
N ALA A 380 18.33 -26.36 -0.75
CA ALA A 380 19.62 -25.69 -0.80
C ALA A 380 20.29 -25.61 0.59
N GLY A 381 19.51 -25.72 1.68
CA GLY A 381 20.06 -25.73 3.03
C GLY A 381 19.08 -25.23 4.09
N LYS A 382 19.56 -25.16 5.33
CA LYS A 382 18.82 -24.58 6.45
C LYS A 382 18.75 -23.07 6.29
N GLY A 383 17.56 -22.51 6.44
CA GLY A 383 17.32 -21.08 6.42
C GLY A 383 17.14 -20.49 7.81
N SER A 384 16.97 -19.18 7.83
CA SER A 384 16.75 -18.32 8.98
C SER A 384 15.72 -17.25 8.64
N LYS A 385 15.22 -16.52 9.65
CA LYS A 385 14.23 -15.45 9.40
C LYS A 385 14.86 -14.28 8.66
N GLU A 386 16.17 -14.13 8.80
CA GLU A 386 16.99 -13.11 8.19
C GLU A 386 17.09 -13.31 6.67
N ASP A 387 16.82 -14.50 6.15
CA ASP A 387 16.87 -14.82 4.72
C ASP A 387 15.60 -14.39 3.96
N LEU A 388 14.56 -13.96 4.69
CA LEU A 388 13.30 -13.49 4.13
C LEU A 388 13.46 -12.12 3.46
N GLY A 389 12.86 -11.99 2.29
CA GLY A 389 12.82 -10.74 1.54
C GLY A 389 12.72 -11.02 0.05
N GLU A 390 12.28 -10.01 -0.69
CA GLU A 390 12.45 -10.03 -2.14
C GLU A 390 13.94 -9.90 -2.47
N ALA A 391 14.38 -10.61 -3.49
CA ALA A 391 15.74 -10.47 -3.96
C ALA A 391 15.97 -9.03 -4.44
N SER A 392 16.97 -8.37 -3.86
CA SER A 392 17.39 -7.06 -4.37
C SER A 392 17.88 -7.23 -5.81
N THR A 393 17.25 -6.54 -6.76
CA THR A 393 17.82 -6.28 -8.10
C THR A 393 19.07 -5.40 -8.05
N GLU A 394 19.47 -4.96 -6.86
CA GLU A 394 20.62 -4.11 -6.64
C GLU A 394 21.92 -4.94 -6.59
N GLN A 395 22.69 -4.88 -7.67
CA GLN A 395 24.14 -4.79 -7.54
C GLN A 395 24.42 -3.79 -6.41
N LYS A 396 25.10 -4.23 -5.35
CA LYS A 396 25.41 -3.44 -4.16
C LYS A 396 25.85 -2.02 -4.53
N SER A 397 24.92 -1.07 -4.49
CA SER A 397 25.26 0.34 -4.49
C SER A 397 25.50 0.74 -3.04
N CYS A 398 26.75 1.08 -2.75
CA CYS A 398 27.16 1.60 -1.47
C CYS A 398 26.58 3.02 -1.33
N ASP A 399 25.36 3.13 -0.81
CA ASP A 399 24.70 4.42 -0.61
C ASP A 399 25.37 5.21 0.53
N VAL A 400 26.28 6.10 0.14
CA VAL A 400 26.66 7.27 0.94
C VAL A 400 25.49 8.27 0.88
N LYS A 401 25.12 8.79 2.05
CA LYS A 401 23.99 9.70 2.32
C LYS A 401 23.61 10.65 1.16
N GLN A 402 22.34 10.56 0.76
CA GLN A 402 21.68 11.37 -0.26
C GLN A 402 21.72 12.88 0.02
N THR A 403 22.00 13.67 -1.02
CA THR A 403 21.70 15.11 -1.11
C THR A 403 20.84 15.34 -2.37
N PRO A 404 19.88 16.30 -2.37
CA PRO A 404 18.88 16.39 -3.43
C PRO A 404 19.50 17.02 -4.68
N GLY A 405 19.59 16.22 -5.73
CA GLY A 405 19.94 16.64 -7.09
C GLY A 405 19.42 15.59 -8.06
N ARG A 406 18.86 16.06 -9.18
CA ARG A 406 18.27 15.23 -10.27
C ARG A 406 19.14 13.99 -10.51
N LYS A 407 18.58 12.79 -10.32
CA LYS A 407 19.26 11.50 -10.56
C LYS A 407 19.91 11.56 -11.94
N SER A 408 21.22 11.37 -11.98
CA SER A 408 21.90 11.18 -13.25
C SER A 408 21.62 9.79 -13.76
N GLU A 409 21.28 9.71 -15.04
CA GLU A 409 21.02 8.47 -15.76
C GLU A 409 22.18 7.48 -15.67
N TYR A 410 23.41 7.98 -15.54
CA TYR A 410 24.64 7.17 -15.40
C TYR A 410 25.28 7.37 -14.02
N CYS A 411 25.77 6.30 -13.41
CA CYS A 411 26.46 6.34 -12.12
C CYS A 411 27.92 6.83 -12.28
N LEU A 412 28.64 7.06 -11.17
CA LEU A 412 30.03 7.55 -11.25
C LEU A 412 30.98 6.48 -11.81
N ASP A 413 30.76 5.21 -11.45
CA ASP A 413 31.62 4.10 -11.88
C ASP A 413 31.54 3.90 -13.40
N GLU A 414 30.35 3.97 -13.98
CA GLU A 414 30.15 3.96 -15.44
C GLU A 414 30.89 5.12 -16.12
N ILE A 415 30.85 6.32 -15.53
CA ILE A 415 31.56 7.49 -16.04
C ILE A 415 33.09 7.33 -15.92
N MET A 416 33.57 6.65 -14.88
CA MET A 416 35.00 6.35 -14.70
C MET A 416 35.48 5.32 -15.73
N VAL A 417 34.72 4.25 -15.95
CA VAL A 417 35.03 3.24 -17.00
C VAL A 417 35.11 3.92 -18.37
N LEU A 418 34.13 4.73 -18.73
CA LEU A 418 34.13 5.45 -20.01
C LEU A 418 35.33 6.41 -20.14
N TYR A 419 35.77 7.02 -19.05
CA TYR A 419 36.94 7.87 -19.07
C TYR A 419 38.25 7.09 -19.21
N ASP A 420 38.36 5.95 -18.52
CA ASP A 420 39.52 5.08 -18.56
C ASP A 420 39.68 4.43 -19.94
N MET A 421 38.58 4.02 -20.60
CA MET A 421 38.58 3.59 -21.99
C MET A 421 39.13 4.68 -22.93
N VAL A 422 38.77 5.95 -22.69
CA VAL A 422 39.33 7.07 -23.46
C VAL A 422 40.81 7.30 -23.15
N GLN A 423 41.26 7.12 -21.91
CA GLN A 423 42.69 7.22 -21.57
C GLN A 423 43.50 6.06 -22.18
N ALA A 424 42.91 4.87 -22.26
CA ALA A 424 43.47 3.69 -22.92
C ALA A 424 43.42 3.76 -24.46
N LYS A 425 42.82 4.82 -25.03
CA LYS A 425 42.60 5.02 -26.47
C LYS A 425 41.71 3.94 -27.13
N GLU A 426 40.89 3.27 -26.34
CA GLU A 426 39.94 2.25 -26.81
C GLU A 426 38.71 2.89 -27.47
N CYS A 427 38.38 4.14 -27.11
CA CYS A 427 37.33 4.92 -27.75
C CYS A 427 37.59 6.44 -27.62
N THR A 428 36.87 7.23 -28.39
CA THR A 428 36.91 8.69 -28.36
C THR A 428 35.69 9.28 -27.64
N TYR A 429 35.83 10.50 -27.12
CA TYR A 429 34.70 11.21 -26.51
C TYR A 429 33.54 11.47 -27.50
N ALA A 430 33.83 11.55 -28.81
CA ALA A 430 32.79 11.75 -29.82
C ALA A 430 31.94 10.49 -30.00
N GLU A 431 32.57 9.31 -29.99
CA GLU A 431 31.87 8.02 -30.03
C GLU A 431 31.03 7.81 -28.77
N ILE A 432 31.53 8.21 -27.60
CA ILE A 432 30.76 8.15 -26.35
C ILE A 432 29.53 9.07 -26.39
N GLU A 433 29.68 10.29 -26.92
CA GLU A 433 28.55 11.22 -27.05
C GLU A 433 27.50 10.71 -28.05
N ALA A 434 27.93 10.05 -29.13
CA ALA A 434 27.02 9.44 -30.10
C ALA A 434 26.29 8.19 -29.57
N SER A 435 26.99 7.32 -28.83
CA SER A 435 26.43 6.05 -28.34
C SER A 435 25.67 6.18 -27.01
N TYR A 436 26.08 7.09 -26.13
CA TYR A 436 25.53 7.22 -24.77
C TYR A 436 24.92 8.59 -24.49
N GLY A 437 25.04 9.57 -25.40
CA GLY A 437 24.54 10.93 -25.20
C GLY A 437 25.32 11.75 -24.15
N ILE A 438 26.48 11.24 -23.68
CA ILE A 438 27.24 11.85 -22.58
C ILE A 438 28.33 12.77 -23.14
N LYS A 439 28.18 14.08 -22.90
CA LYS A 439 29.17 15.07 -23.33
C LYS A 439 30.51 14.93 -22.59
N LYS A 440 31.61 15.14 -23.31
CA LYS A 440 32.99 15.22 -22.76
C LYS A 440 33.09 16.09 -21.51
N SER A 441 32.42 17.24 -21.49
CA SER A 441 32.45 18.19 -20.37
C SER A 441 31.78 17.64 -19.11
N MET A 442 30.78 16.76 -19.23
CA MET A 442 30.12 16.11 -18.10
C MET A 442 31.03 15.05 -17.46
N ILE A 443 31.65 14.19 -18.28
CA ILE A 443 32.59 13.16 -17.83
C ILE A 443 33.74 13.81 -17.04
N LYS A 444 34.38 14.83 -17.62
CA LYS A 444 35.50 15.53 -16.96
C LYS A 444 35.09 16.21 -15.65
N LYS A 445 33.93 16.88 -15.59
CA LYS A 445 33.44 17.52 -14.36
C LYS A 445 33.16 16.51 -13.25
N ARG A 446 32.62 15.33 -13.58
CA ARG A 446 32.32 14.28 -12.61
C ARG A 446 33.58 13.67 -12.01
N ILE A 447 34.58 13.41 -12.85
CA ILE A 447 35.86 12.86 -12.40
C ILE A 447 36.63 13.87 -11.57
N GLN A 448 36.61 15.14 -11.95
CA GLN A 448 37.21 16.20 -11.14
C GLN A 448 36.55 16.31 -9.75
N ARG A 449 35.22 16.18 -9.66
CA ARG A 449 34.50 16.17 -8.37
C ARG A 449 34.82 14.91 -7.55
N ALA A 450 34.88 13.74 -8.19
CA ALA A 450 35.22 12.48 -7.54
C ALA A 450 36.62 12.52 -6.93
N ARG A 451 37.62 12.97 -7.70
CA ARG A 451 39.01 13.12 -7.22
C ARG A 451 39.14 14.16 -6.10
N LYS A 452 38.27 15.17 -6.06
CA LYS A 452 38.28 16.19 -5.00
C LYS A 452 37.72 15.66 -3.67
N ASN A 453 36.78 14.71 -3.72
CA ASN A 453 36.18 14.09 -2.53
C ASN A 453 37.03 12.97 -1.92
N THR A 454 38.07 12.49 -2.61
CA THR A 454 39.01 11.46 -2.08
C THR A 454 40.18 12.07 -1.29
N LEU A 455 40.32 13.40 -1.30
CA LEU A 455 41.42 14.15 -0.67
C LEU A 455 40.97 14.92 0.59
N THR A 456 39.75 14.70 1.04
CA THR A 456 39.16 15.18 2.31
C THR A 456 38.65 14.00 3.09
#